data_AF-A0A497Q564-F1
#
_entry.id   AF-A0A497Q564-F1
#
_cell.length_a   1.000
_cell.length_b   1.000
_cell.length_c   1.000
_cell.angle_alpha   90.00
_cell.angle_beta   90.00
_cell.angle_gamma   90.00
#
_symmetry.space_group_name_H-M   'P 1'
#
loop_
_entity.id
_entity.type
_entity.pdbx_description
1 polymer ?
#
loop_
_entity_poly.entity_id
_entity_poly.type
_entity_poly.pdbx_seq_one_letter_code
_entity_poly.pdbx_strand_id
1 'polypeptide(L)'
;MKHAISVILALSVITMFLVTPVAAATSQGLEWGVAYGDRFDFEMKSSDEPVGEDIYLNITKMPTMAIPDPLDDWSDIPQPDIGFYWANGTSMGISVLIFIGLVAVGSKIVVPVGNFSLLTELVAVKLTGEDITDDANVWRISWDVDINSTHENRIVGAYSKVDGFLAEYKLETLLSATDEVVDSFSVIRKNLPSAGGIDLSNITQLLQDNIVYVGAGIAVLIILAVVCKKR
;
A
#
# COMPACT_ATOMS: atom_id res chain seq x y z
N MET A 1 39.86 23.84 14.88
CA MET A 1 39.51 22.46 15.31
C MET A 1 38.25 22.43 16.17
N LYS A 2 38.10 23.26 17.21
CA LYS A 2 36.86 23.33 18.03
C LYS A 2 35.58 23.54 17.20
N HIS A 3 35.60 24.44 16.22
CA HIS A 3 34.43 24.71 15.36
C HIS A 3 34.04 23.56 14.43
N ALA A 4 34.99 22.75 13.95
CA ALA A 4 34.69 21.61 13.08
C ALA A 4 34.00 20.48 13.86
N ILE A 5 34.42 20.24 15.10
CA ILE A 5 33.82 19.24 15.98
C ILE A 5 32.38 19.64 16.35
N SER A 6 32.13 20.91 16.64
CA SER A 6 30.78 21.40 16.94
C SER A 6 29.81 21.26 15.76
N VAL A 7 30.28 21.46 14.52
CA VAL A 7 29.46 21.31 13.32
C VAL A 7 29.12 19.84 13.04
N ILE A 8 30.08 18.92 13.19
CA ILE A 8 29.85 17.49 13.01
C ILE A 8 28.83 16.97 14.03
N LEU A 9 28.94 17.42 15.29
CA LEU A 9 28.06 17.00 16.37
C LEU A 9 26.63 17.55 16.21
N ALA A 10 26.49 18.78 15.72
CA ALA A 10 25.18 19.34 15.36
C ALA A 10 24.55 18.58 14.18
N LEU A 11 25.34 18.22 13.16
CA LEU A 11 24.86 17.47 12.01
C LEU A 11 24.39 16.06 12.41
N SER A 12 25.12 15.36 13.28
CA SER A 12 24.74 14.03 13.76
C SER A 12 23.44 14.05 14.58
N VAL A 13 23.21 15.10 15.36
CA VAL A 13 21.98 15.26 16.13
C VAL A 13 20.80 15.53 15.20
N ILE A 14 20.98 16.39 14.19
CA ILE A 14 19.95 16.66 13.18
C ILE A 14 19.61 15.39 12.40
N THR A 15 20.60 14.58 11.98
CA THR A 15 20.33 13.30 11.30
C THR A 15 19.56 12.30 12.17
N MET A 16 19.72 12.36 13.49
CA MET A 16 18.99 11.49 14.42
C MET A 16 17.50 11.84 14.52
N PHE A 17 17.14 13.12 14.28
CA PHE A 17 15.76 13.59 14.21
C PHE A 17 15.15 13.51 12.80
N LEU A 18 15.96 13.25 11.78
CA LEU A 18 15.50 13.03 10.40
C LEU A 18 15.11 11.56 10.14
N VAL A 19 15.45 10.64 11.05
CA VAL A 19 14.85 9.31 11.06
C VAL A 19 13.44 9.48 11.62
N THR A 20 12.45 9.49 10.73
CA THR A 20 11.04 9.37 11.13
C THR A 20 10.89 8.16 12.05
N PRO A 21 9.99 8.19 13.06
CA PRO A 21 9.73 7.00 13.85
C PRO A 21 9.21 5.92 12.90
N VAL A 22 10.10 5.01 12.51
CA VAL A 22 9.70 3.74 11.91
C VAL A 22 8.90 3.05 13.00
N ALA A 23 7.61 2.83 12.74
CA ALA A 23 6.81 2.01 13.63
C ALA A 23 7.56 0.69 13.79
N ALA A 24 8.03 0.38 15.00
CA ALA A 24 8.84 -0.81 15.21
C ALA A 24 8.04 -2.04 14.77
N ALA A 25 8.64 -2.86 13.92
CA ALA A 25 8.05 -4.14 13.54
C ALA A 25 7.65 -4.92 14.80
N THR A 26 6.46 -5.54 14.78
CA THR A 26 6.00 -6.40 15.88
C THR A 26 6.98 -7.58 16.08
N SER A 27 6.85 -8.30 17.19
CA SER A 27 7.63 -9.53 17.42
C SER A 27 7.44 -10.59 16.32
N GLN A 28 6.34 -10.49 15.57
CA GLN A 28 6.00 -11.34 14.42
C GLN A 28 6.46 -10.77 13.07
N GLY A 29 7.17 -9.65 13.07
CA GLY A 29 7.70 -9.01 11.86
C GLY A 29 6.66 -8.28 11.02
N LEU A 30 5.57 -7.78 11.64
CA LEU A 30 4.55 -6.99 10.95
C LEU A 30 4.80 -5.49 11.15
N GLU A 31 4.65 -4.71 10.10
CA GLU A 31 4.72 -3.25 10.15
C GLU A 31 3.75 -2.60 9.15
N TRP A 32 3.49 -1.29 9.29
CA TRP A 32 2.72 -0.55 8.31
C TRP A 32 3.63 -0.06 7.19
N GLY A 33 3.39 -0.53 5.96
CA GLY A 33 4.09 -0.07 4.76
C GLY A 33 3.55 1.23 4.16
N VAL A 34 2.55 1.83 4.80
CA VAL A 34 1.91 3.09 4.39
C VAL A 34 1.96 4.15 5.47
N ALA A 35 1.87 5.42 5.06
CA ALA A 35 1.91 6.57 5.93
C ALA A 35 0.69 7.50 5.75
N TYR A 36 0.45 8.34 6.75
CA TYR A 36 -0.55 9.41 6.65
C TYR A 36 -0.23 10.33 5.47
N GLY A 37 -1.24 10.60 4.64
CA GLY A 37 -1.11 11.46 3.46
C GLY A 37 -0.70 10.74 2.18
N ASP A 38 -0.37 9.44 2.24
CA ASP A 38 -0.08 8.66 1.04
C ASP A 38 -1.30 8.64 0.11
N ARG A 39 -1.02 8.71 -1.19
CA ARG A 39 -2.01 8.69 -2.27
C ARG A 39 -1.69 7.57 -3.24
N PHE A 40 -2.72 6.84 -3.62
CA PHE A 40 -2.66 5.74 -4.55
C PHE A 40 -3.69 5.95 -5.66
N ASP A 41 -3.23 6.07 -6.89
CA ASP A 41 -4.09 6.25 -8.06
C ASP A 41 -4.48 4.89 -8.64
N PHE A 42 -5.71 4.77 -9.13
CA PHE A 42 -6.26 3.54 -9.67
C PHE A 42 -6.95 3.78 -11.01
N GLU A 43 -6.85 2.78 -11.88
CA GLU A 43 -7.61 2.66 -13.11
C GLU A 43 -8.81 1.74 -12.87
N MET A 44 -9.99 2.13 -13.34
CA MET A 44 -11.19 1.30 -13.31
C MET A 44 -11.42 0.67 -14.69
N LYS A 45 -11.79 -0.62 -14.71
CA LYS A 45 -12.14 -1.35 -15.94
C LYS A 45 -13.39 -2.18 -15.71
N SER A 46 -14.24 -2.26 -16.71
CA SER A 46 -15.35 -3.22 -16.78
C SER A 46 -15.31 -3.92 -18.13
N SER A 47 -15.74 -5.18 -18.17
CA SER A 47 -15.87 -5.94 -19.42
C SER A 47 -17.02 -5.43 -20.30
N ASP A 48 -18.07 -4.88 -19.70
CA ASP A 48 -19.29 -4.47 -20.40
C ASP A 48 -19.23 -3.03 -20.89
N GLU A 49 -18.69 -2.11 -20.09
CA GLU A 49 -18.64 -0.69 -20.45
C GLU A 49 -17.28 -0.04 -20.10
N PRO A 50 -16.77 0.88 -20.94
CA PRO A 50 -15.60 1.66 -20.60
C PRO A 50 -15.92 2.58 -19.43
N VAL A 51 -15.28 2.35 -18.29
CA VAL A 51 -15.34 3.26 -17.15
C VAL A 51 -14.46 4.47 -17.47
N GLY A 52 -15.08 5.60 -17.75
CA GLY A 52 -14.41 6.81 -18.25
C GLY A 52 -13.70 7.66 -17.19
N GLU A 53 -13.58 7.20 -15.94
CA GLU A 53 -13.01 7.99 -14.85
C GLU A 53 -12.10 7.14 -13.95
N ASP A 54 -10.89 7.65 -13.72
CA ASP A 54 -9.95 7.11 -12.75
C ASP A 54 -10.31 7.57 -11.33
N ILE A 55 -9.82 6.83 -10.33
CA ILE A 55 -9.99 7.20 -8.92
C ILE A 55 -8.63 7.28 -8.22
N TYR A 56 -8.60 7.96 -7.08
CA TYR A 56 -7.49 7.84 -6.16
C TYR A 56 -7.99 7.66 -4.74
N LEU A 57 -7.23 6.88 -3.98
CA LEU A 57 -7.43 6.65 -2.56
C LEU A 57 -6.32 7.34 -1.81
N ASN A 58 -6.63 7.96 -0.68
CA ASN A 58 -5.61 8.55 0.19
C ASN A 58 -5.81 8.16 1.64
N ILE A 59 -4.70 8.11 2.38
CA ILE A 59 -4.73 7.83 3.80
C ILE A 59 -4.99 9.13 4.55
N THR A 60 -6.22 9.26 5.03
CA THR A 60 -6.69 10.44 5.76
C THR A 60 -6.43 10.35 7.26
N LYS A 61 -6.17 9.14 7.77
CA LYS A 61 -5.76 8.94 9.16
C LYS A 61 -5.11 7.57 9.33
N MET A 62 -4.01 7.50 10.07
CA MET A 62 -3.47 6.21 10.49
C MET A 62 -4.24 5.66 11.71
N PRO A 63 -4.32 4.34 11.88
CA PRO A 63 -4.97 3.77 13.05
C PRO A 63 -4.27 4.24 14.33
N THR A 64 -5.06 4.58 15.34
CA THR A 64 -4.54 5.05 16.63
C THR A 64 -3.97 3.92 17.48
N MET A 65 -4.37 2.69 17.19
CA MET A 65 -3.86 1.48 17.83
C MET A 65 -2.72 0.91 17.00
N ALA A 66 -1.64 0.52 17.67
CA ALA A 66 -0.59 -0.29 17.05
C ALA A 66 -1.16 -1.65 16.65
N ILE A 67 -0.48 -2.33 15.72
CA ILE A 67 -0.78 -3.72 15.39
C ILE A 67 -0.59 -4.55 16.69
N PRO A 68 -1.60 -5.35 17.11
CA PRO A 68 -1.46 -6.23 18.25
C PRO A 68 -0.23 -7.15 18.14
N ASP A 69 0.39 -7.44 19.28
CA ASP A 69 1.58 -8.28 19.36
C ASP A 69 1.45 -9.22 20.58
N PRO A 70 1.07 -10.50 20.40
CA PRO A 70 0.84 -11.18 19.11
C PRO A 70 -0.48 -10.78 18.43
N LEU A 71 -0.51 -10.91 17.11
CA LEU A 71 -1.71 -10.84 16.28
C LEU A 71 -2.27 -12.25 16.09
N ASP A 72 -3.42 -12.52 16.72
CA ASP A 72 -4.05 -13.86 16.73
C ASP A 72 -5.33 -13.95 15.87
N ASP A 73 -5.95 -12.82 15.53
CA ASP A 73 -7.16 -12.77 14.68
C ASP A 73 -7.00 -11.71 13.57
N TRP A 74 -7.38 -12.07 12.33
CA TRP A 74 -7.44 -11.17 11.19
C TRP A 74 -8.23 -9.88 11.45
N SER A 75 -9.35 -9.99 12.18
CA SER A 75 -10.23 -8.87 12.48
C SER A 75 -9.59 -7.83 13.41
N ASP A 76 -8.58 -8.24 14.20
CA ASP A 76 -7.87 -7.36 15.13
C ASP A 76 -6.85 -6.44 14.44
N ILE A 77 -6.58 -6.65 13.14
CA ILE A 77 -5.75 -5.74 12.35
C ILE A 77 -6.46 -4.38 12.25
N PRO A 78 -5.92 -3.31 12.86
CA PRO A 78 -6.55 -2.00 12.81
C PRO A 78 -6.47 -1.44 11.38
N GLN A 79 -7.38 -0.54 11.01
CA GLN A 79 -7.45 -0.01 9.64
C GLN A 79 -7.23 1.51 9.63
N PRO A 80 -6.48 2.04 8.64
CA PRO A 80 -6.43 3.48 8.40
C PRO A 80 -7.78 3.99 7.88
N ASP A 81 -8.07 5.26 8.10
CA ASP A 81 -9.19 5.94 7.46
C ASP A 81 -8.78 6.32 6.03
N ILE A 82 -9.55 5.86 5.04
CA ILE A 82 -9.25 6.05 3.62
C ILE A 82 -10.28 6.97 3.00
N GLY A 83 -9.80 8.02 2.33
CA GLY A 83 -10.61 8.89 1.51
C GLY A 83 -10.68 8.37 0.08
N PHE A 84 -11.88 8.44 -0.52
CA PHE A 84 -12.14 7.97 -1.88
C PHE A 84 -12.57 9.15 -2.75
N TYR A 85 -11.85 9.33 -3.84
CA TYR A 85 -12.02 10.48 -4.73
C TYR A 85 -11.92 10.05 -6.18
N TRP A 86 -12.68 10.75 -7.02
CA TRP A 86 -12.49 10.75 -8.46
C TRP A 86 -11.18 11.48 -8.81
N ALA A 87 -10.60 11.18 -9.97
CA ALA A 87 -9.39 11.86 -10.45
C ALA A 87 -9.52 13.39 -10.53
N ASN A 88 -10.75 13.90 -10.69
CA ASN A 88 -11.06 15.32 -10.68
C ASN A 88 -11.02 15.97 -9.26
N GLY A 89 -10.78 15.19 -8.20
CA GLY A 89 -10.67 15.63 -6.82
C GLY A 89 -12.00 15.67 -6.04
N THR A 90 -13.12 15.34 -6.67
CA THR A 90 -14.42 15.25 -5.99
C THR A 90 -14.53 13.92 -5.23
N SER A 91 -15.19 13.95 -4.06
CA SER A 91 -15.41 12.73 -3.29
C SER A 91 -16.39 11.81 -4.02
N MET A 92 -16.14 10.50 -3.97
CA MET A 92 -16.98 9.50 -4.62
C MET A 92 -18.36 9.36 -3.96
N GLY A 93 -18.53 9.78 -2.71
CA GLY A 93 -19.79 9.63 -1.98
C GLY A 93 -20.27 8.17 -1.95
N ILE A 94 -21.49 7.91 -2.42
CA ILE A 94 -22.06 6.56 -2.45
C ILE A 94 -21.40 5.64 -3.49
N SER A 95 -20.70 6.17 -4.48
CA SER A 95 -20.01 5.36 -5.49
C SER A 95 -18.84 4.56 -4.90
N VAL A 96 -18.43 4.82 -3.66
CA VAL A 96 -17.47 3.97 -2.93
C VAL A 96 -17.97 2.53 -2.74
N LEU A 97 -19.29 2.30 -2.86
CA LEU A 97 -19.90 0.98 -2.76
C LEU A 97 -19.39 -0.01 -3.82
N ILE A 98 -18.65 0.42 -4.84
CA ILE A 98 -17.93 -0.50 -5.73
C ILE A 98 -17.00 -1.46 -4.95
N PHE A 99 -16.47 -1.04 -3.79
CA PHE A 99 -15.61 -1.86 -2.92
C PHE A 99 -16.40 -2.69 -1.89
N ILE A 100 -17.73 -2.76 -1.98
CA ILE A 100 -18.56 -3.48 -1.01
C ILE A 100 -18.21 -4.97 -0.93
N GLY A 101 -17.73 -5.56 -2.03
CA GLY A 101 -17.28 -6.96 -2.06
C GLY A 101 -16.17 -7.22 -1.04
N LEU A 102 -15.18 -6.34 -0.92
CA LEU A 102 -14.12 -6.46 0.08
C LEU A 102 -14.67 -6.42 1.51
N VAL A 103 -15.63 -5.53 1.77
CA VAL A 103 -16.27 -5.42 3.10
C VAL A 103 -17.09 -6.66 3.42
N ALA A 104 -17.80 -7.21 2.44
CA ALA A 104 -18.67 -8.38 2.61
C ALA A 104 -17.90 -9.64 3.02
N VAL A 105 -16.67 -9.79 2.54
CA VAL A 105 -15.79 -10.94 2.85
C VAL A 105 -14.83 -10.64 4.01
N GLY A 106 -15.05 -9.54 4.75
CA GLY A 106 -14.19 -9.16 5.89
C GLY A 106 -12.77 -8.79 5.48
N SER A 107 -12.57 -8.48 4.20
CA SER A 107 -11.29 -8.05 3.66
C SER A 107 -11.02 -6.58 4.00
N LYS A 108 -9.77 -6.18 3.82
CA LYS A 108 -9.21 -4.90 4.24
C LYS A 108 -8.63 -4.18 3.03
N ILE A 109 -8.57 -2.85 3.03
CA ILE A 109 -7.93 -2.12 1.92
C ILE A 109 -6.42 -2.00 2.15
N VAL A 110 -6.00 -2.01 3.41
CA VAL A 110 -4.59 -1.99 3.80
C VAL A 110 -4.33 -3.14 4.76
N VAL A 111 -3.26 -3.88 4.50
CA VAL A 111 -2.76 -4.93 5.39
C VAL A 111 -1.34 -4.58 5.85
N PRO A 112 -0.89 -5.05 7.02
CA PRO A 112 0.50 -4.94 7.41
C PRO A 112 1.42 -5.65 6.40
N VAL A 113 2.67 -5.21 6.32
CA VAL A 113 3.72 -5.86 5.51
C VAL A 113 4.68 -6.65 6.40
N GLY A 114 5.52 -7.47 5.77
CA GLY A 114 6.58 -8.25 6.42
C GLY A 114 6.29 -9.75 6.41
N ASN A 115 5.41 -10.22 7.29
CA ASN A 115 5.12 -11.64 7.46
C ASN A 115 3.80 -12.08 6.78
N PHE A 116 3.82 -12.21 5.45
CA PHE A 116 2.65 -12.64 4.66
C PHE A 116 2.25 -14.11 4.90
N SER A 117 3.17 -14.96 5.39
CA SER A 117 2.83 -16.30 5.84
C SER A 117 1.88 -16.28 7.04
N LEU A 118 2.15 -15.42 8.02
CA LEU A 118 1.22 -15.22 9.15
C LEU A 118 -0.12 -14.65 8.68
N LEU A 119 -0.13 -13.67 7.77
CA LEU A 119 -1.39 -13.12 7.24
C LEU A 119 -2.21 -14.20 6.52
N THR A 120 -1.55 -15.10 5.79
CA THR A 120 -2.18 -16.27 5.15
C THR A 120 -2.80 -17.20 6.19
N GLU A 121 -2.11 -17.49 7.29
CA GLU A 121 -2.64 -18.32 8.38
C GLU A 121 -3.88 -17.68 9.03
N LEU A 122 -3.83 -16.37 9.33
CA LEU A 122 -4.93 -15.64 9.97
C LEU A 122 -6.19 -15.58 9.10
N VAL A 123 -5.99 -15.40 7.79
CA VAL A 123 -7.05 -15.38 6.77
C VAL A 123 -7.65 -16.77 6.59
N ALA A 124 -6.81 -17.80 6.41
CA ALA A 124 -7.25 -19.18 6.16
C ALA A 124 -8.15 -19.77 7.27
N VAL A 125 -8.00 -19.34 8.53
CA VAL A 125 -8.85 -19.81 9.64
C VAL A 125 -10.31 -19.36 9.49
N LYS A 126 -10.58 -18.23 8.81
CA LYS A 126 -11.93 -17.69 8.63
C LYS A 126 -12.60 -18.11 7.32
N LEU A 127 -11.89 -18.84 6.48
CA LEU A 127 -12.14 -18.85 5.05
C LEU A 127 -12.16 -20.29 4.52
N THR A 128 -13.34 -20.72 4.10
CA THR A 128 -13.59 -22.05 3.54
C THR A 128 -13.86 -21.91 2.05
N GLY A 129 -12.95 -22.38 1.18
CA GLY A 129 -13.16 -22.43 -0.27
C GLY A 129 -12.44 -21.36 -1.08
N GLU A 130 -11.23 -20.96 -0.69
CA GLU A 130 -10.55 -19.79 -1.25
C GLU A 130 -9.13 -20.10 -1.73
N ASP A 131 -8.72 -19.43 -2.81
CA ASP A 131 -7.38 -19.51 -3.36
C ASP A 131 -6.56 -18.29 -2.93
N ILE A 132 -5.49 -18.57 -2.17
CA ILE A 132 -4.46 -17.59 -1.82
C ILE A 132 -3.28 -17.79 -2.76
N THR A 133 -2.92 -16.74 -3.48
CA THR A 133 -1.73 -16.73 -4.36
C THR A 133 -0.69 -15.80 -3.80
N ASP A 134 0.50 -16.34 -3.51
CA ASP A 134 1.60 -15.60 -2.92
C ASP A 134 2.78 -15.43 -3.89
N ASP A 135 2.80 -14.30 -4.62
CA ASP A 135 3.86 -13.99 -5.58
C ASP A 135 4.98 -13.16 -4.95
N ALA A 136 6.04 -12.87 -5.72
CA ALA A 136 7.17 -12.05 -5.24
C ALA A 136 6.77 -10.61 -4.86
N ASN A 137 5.80 -10.01 -5.57
CA ASN A 137 5.43 -8.60 -5.40
C ASN A 137 4.04 -8.41 -4.82
N VAL A 138 3.16 -9.40 -4.95
CA VAL A 138 1.73 -9.28 -4.66
C VAL A 138 1.26 -10.51 -3.90
N TRP A 139 0.45 -10.28 -2.87
CA TRP A 139 -0.28 -11.32 -2.16
C TRP A 139 -1.76 -11.19 -2.51
N ARG A 140 -2.36 -12.24 -3.07
CA ARG A 140 -3.77 -12.23 -3.51
C ARG A 140 -4.61 -13.20 -2.72
N ILE A 141 -5.83 -12.78 -2.43
CA ILE A 141 -6.88 -13.60 -1.86
C ILE A 141 -8.09 -13.52 -2.80
N SER A 142 -8.74 -14.65 -3.04
CA SER A 142 -9.95 -14.74 -3.84
C SER A 142 -11.06 -15.44 -3.07
N TRP A 143 -12.28 -14.93 -3.18
CA TRP A 143 -13.48 -15.40 -2.49
C TRP A 143 -14.57 -15.72 -3.50
N ASP A 144 -14.99 -16.97 -3.54
CA ASP A 144 -16.11 -17.39 -4.37
C ASP A 144 -17.40 -17.43 -3.54
N VAL A 145 -18.43 -16.76 -4.05
CA VAL A 145 -19.74 -16.64 -3.42
C VAL A 145 -20.81 -17.09 -4.38
N ASP A 146 -21.44 -18.22 -4.07
CA ASP A 146 -22.59 -18.73 -4.82
C ASP A 146 -23.72 -17.69 -4.87
N ILE A 147 -24.12 -17.29 -6.08
CA ILE A 147 -25.30 -16.43 -6.27
C ILE A 147 -26.54 -17.31 -6.44
N ASN A 148 -26.41 -18.33 -7.29
CA ASN A 148 -27.45 -19.29 -7.62
C ASN A 148 -26.81 -20.57 -8.18
N SER A 149 -27.62 -21.52 -8.66
CA SER A 149 -27.13 -22.82 -9.15
C SER A 149 -26.31 -22.77 -10.45
N THR A 150 -26.21 -21.61 -11.11
CA THR A 150 -25.51 -21.45 -12.39
C THR A 150 -24.47 -20.34 -12.38
N HIS A 151 -24.48 -19.46 -11.38
CA HIS A 151 -23.56 -18.32 -11.30
C HIS A 151 -22.96 -18.18 -9.90
N GLU A 152 -21.68 -17.80 -9.89
CA GLU A 152 -20.87 -17.48 -8.73
C GLU A 152 -20.26 -16.09 -8.91
N ASN A 153 -20.04 -15.39 -7.80
CA ASN A 153 -19.27 -14.16 -7.77
C ASN A 153 -17.90 -14.45 -7.16
N ARG A 154 -16.83 -14.15 -7.89
CA ARG A 154 -15.47 -14.14 -7.36
C ARG A 154 -15.08 -12.71 -7.02
N ILE A 155 -14.69 -12.53 -5.77
CA ILE A 155 -14.11 -11.28 -5.27
C ILE A 155 -12.62 -11.52 -5.15
N VAL A 156 -11.78 -10.66 -5.73
CA VAL A 156 -10.32 -10.76 -5.62
C VAL A 156 -9.79 -9.51 -4.96
N GLY A 157 -9.00 -9.68 -3.90
CA GLY A 157 -8.22 -8.65 -3.23
C GLY A 157 -6.74 -8.96 -3.35
N ALA A 158 -6.00 -8.12 -4.06
CA ALA A 158 -4.57 -8.23 -4.24
C ALA A 158 -3.86 -7.10 -3.50
N TYR A 159 -2.81 -7.42 -2.74
CA TYR A 159 -2.06 -6.47 -1.92
C TYR A 159 -0.60 -6.42 -2.35
N SER A 160 -0.06 -5.21 -2.45
CA SER A 160 1.38 -5.00 -2.65
C SER A 160 2.14 -5.50 -1.43
N LYS A 161 3.15 -6.35 -1.64
CA LYS A 161 4.01 -6.80 -0.53
C LYS A 161 4.95 -5.72 0.00
N VAL A 162 5.16 -4.65 -0.77
CA VAL A 162 6.07 -3.55 -0.42
C VAL A 162 5.41 -2.60 0.56
N ASP A 163 4.15 -2.24 0.34
CA ASP A 163 3.44 -1.25 1.16
C ASP A 163 2.17 -1.79 1.84
N GLY A 164 1.68 -2.96 1.44
CA GLY A 164 0.49 -3.59 2.04
C GLY A 164 -0.82 -2.94 1.58
N PHE A 165 -0.77 -1.96 0.68
CA PHE A 165 -1.96 -1.34 0.13
C PHE A 165 -2.55 -2.20 -0.99
N LEU A 166 -3.87 -2.10 -1.18
CA LEU A 166 -4.59 -2.74 -2.27
C LEU A 166 -3.94 -2.39 -3.62
N ALA A 167 -3.45 -3.42 -4.30
CA ALA A 167 -2.87 -3.38 -5.63
C ALA A 167 -3.93 -3.55 -6.71
N GLU A 168 -4.89 -4.43 -6.47
CA GLU A 168 -5.95 -4.76 -7.42
C GLU A 168 -7.16 -5.28 -6.67
N TYR A 169 -8.34 -4.83 -7.08
CA TYR A 169 -9.62 -5.38 -6.66
C TYR A 169 -10.38 -5.82 -7.90
N LYS A 170 -10.97 -7.01 -7.87
CA LYS A 170 -11.84 -7.51 -8.92
C LYS A 170 -13.12 -8.06 -8.34
N LEU A 171 -14.20 -7.86 -9.07
CA LEU A 171 -15.46 -8.53 -8.90
C LEU A 171 -15.79 -9.20 -10.24
N GLU A 172 -15.85 -10.52 -10.25
CA GLU A 172 -16.09 -11.31 -11.45
C GLU A 172 -17.35 -12.15 -11.24
N THR A 173 -18.20 -12.23 -12.25
CA THR A 173 -19.33 -13.17 -12.28
C THR A 173 -18.95 -14.34 -13.18
N LEU A 174 -18.99 -15.54 -12.63
CA LEU A 174 -18.58 -16.77 -13.30
C LEU A 174 -19.77 -17.72 -13.48
N LEU A 175 -19.68 -18.57 -14.49
CA LEU A 175 -20.55 -19.73 -14.62
C LEU A 175 -20.04 -20.87 -13.73
N SER A 176 -20.85 -21.28 -12.75
CA SER A 176 -20.52 -22.35 -11.78
C SER A 176 -20.04 -23.66 -12.41
N ALA A 177 -20.50 -23.96 -13.63
CA ALA A 177 -20.18 -25.22 -14.29
C ALA A 177 -18.83 -25.22 -15.03
N THR A 178 -18.32 -24.04 -15.41
CA THR A 178 -17.17 -23.90 -16.32
C THR A 178 -16.08 -22.98 -15.80
N ASP A 179 -16.32 -22.24 -14.71
CA ASP A 179 -15.40 -21.20 -14.20
C ASP A 179 -15.13 -20.10 -15.24
N GLU A 180 -16.04 -19.92 -16.20
CA GLU A 180 -15.92 -18.91 -17.25
C GLU A 180 -16.44 -17.56 -16.74
N VAL A 181 -15.60 -16.53 -16.85
CA VAL A 181 -15.96 -15.15 -16.48
C VAL A 181 -16.91 -14.58 -17.54
N VAL A 182 -18.12 -14.24 -17.12
CA VAL A 182 -19.17 -13.66 -17.96
C VAL A 182 -19.19 -12.14 -17.85
N ASP A 183 -18.94 -11.61 -16.66
CA ASP A 183 -18.80 -10.17 -16.41
C ASP A 183 -17.72 -9.94 -15.35
N SER A 184 -17.10 -8.77 -15.40
CA SER A 184 -16.00 -8.37 -14.55
C SER A 184 -15.95 -6.86 -14.37
N PHE A 185 -15.66 -6.46 -13.15
CA PHE A 185 -15.31 -5.11 -12.76
C PHE A 185 -13.98 -5.16 -12.01
N SER A 186 -13.06 -4.25 -12.33
CA SER A 186 -11.75 -4.21 -11.69
C SER A 186 -11.27 -2.80 -11.42
N VAL A 187 -10.51 -2.67 -10.33
CA VAL A 187 -9.85 -1.45 -9.90
C VAL A 187 -8.39 -1.79 -9.67
N ILE A 188 -7.50 -1.23 -10.51
CA ILE A 188 -6.09 -1.63 -10.55
C ILE A 188 -5.23 -0.42 -10.23
N ARG A 189 -4.34 -0.57 -9.24
CA ARG A 189 -3.43 0.50 -8.82
C ARG A 189 -2.44 0.83 -9.92
N LYS A 190 -2.28 2.12 -10.18
CA LYS A 190 -1.24 2.67 -11.06
C LYS A 190 0.09 2.68 -10.31
N ASN A 191 1.18 2.39 -11.02
CA ASN A 191 2.55 2.43 -10.49
C ASN A 191 2.79 1.50 -9.28
N LEU A 192 2.52 0.21 -9.44
CA LEU A 192 2.80 -0.78 -8.41
C LEU A 192 4.30 -0.84 -8.09
N PRO A 193 4.70 -0.67 -6.82
CA PRO A 193 6.09 -0.81 -6.44
C PRO A 193 6.55 -2.26 -6.63
N SER A 194 7.67 -2.45 -7.32
CA SER A 194 8.28 -3.76 -7.52
C SER A 194 9.22 -4.05 -6.35
N ALA A 195 9.15 -5.25 -5.76
CA ALA A 195 9.94 -5.70 -4.61
C ALA A 195 11.45 -5.86 -4.90
N GLY A 196 11.92 -5.40 -6.05
CA GLY A 196 13.29 -5.55 -6.55
C GLY A 196 14.13 -4.27 -6.60
N GLY A 197 13.61 -3.11 -6.16
CA GLY A 197 14.39 -1.89 -5.99
C GLY A 197 14.82 -1.18 -7.30
N ILE A 198 14.54 0.12 -7.32
CA ILE A 198 14.85 1.10 -8.37
C ILE A 198 13.96 0.97 -9.62
N ASP A 199 12.76 1.55 -9.52
CA ASP A 199 12.04 1.99 -10.71
C ASP A 199 12.71 3.27 -11.25
N LEU A 200 13.62 3.09 -12.21
CA LEU A 200 14.39 4.17 -12.86
C LEU A 200 13.49 5.20 -13.59
N SER A 201 12.18 4.93 -13.72
CA SER A 201 11.21 5.87 -14.29
C SER A 201 10.84 7.01 -13.33
N ASN A 202 11.05 6.83 -12.01
CA ASN A 202 10.64 7.78 -10.97
C ASN A 202 11.80 8.49 -10.25
N ILE A 203 13.01 8.50 -10.85
CA ILE A 203 14.14 9.30 -10.34
C ILE A 203 13.74 10.76 -10.10
N THR A 204 12.90 11.31 -10.97
CA THR A 204 12.43 12.70 -10.89
C THR A 204 11.62 12.96 -9.63
N GLN A 205 10.79 12.01 -9.20
CA GLN A 205 9.95 12.12 -8.00
C GLN A 205 10.78 11.91 -6.73
N LEU A 206 11.69 10.92 -6.74
CA LEU A 206 12.67 10.69 -5.68
C LEU A 206 13.59 11.91 -5.45
N LEU A 207 13.98 12.61 -6.53
CA LEU A 207 14.76 13.85 -6.47
C LEU A 207 13.92 15.06 -6.03
N GLN A 208 12.63 15.11 -6.37
CA GLN A 208 11.73 16.20 -5.94
C GLN A 208 11.38 16.07 -4.45
N ASP A 209 11.04 14.89 -3.98
CA ASP A 209 10.68 14.63 -2.58
C ASP A 209 11.89 14.77 -1.64
N ASN A 210 13.10 14.58 -2.16
CA ASN A 210 14.34 14.71 -1.42
C ASN A 210 15.19 15.91 -1.84
N ILE A 211 14.63 16.90 -2.55
CA ILE A 211 15.38 18.05 -3.08
C ILE A 211 16.08 18.85 -1.98
N VAL A 212 15.51 18.86 -0.77
CA VAL A 212 16.09 19.47 0.42
C VAL A 212 17.34 18.70 0.88
N TYR A 213 17.32 17.36 0.84
CA TYR A 213 18.47 16.52 1.19
C TYR A 213 19.57 16.58 0.14
N VAL A 214 19.21 16.61 -1.14
CA VAL A 214 20.17 16.80 -2.25
C VAL A 214 20.81 18.19 -2.15
N GLY A 215 20.02 19.23 -1.89
CA GLY A 215 20.50 20.59 -1.66
C GLY A 215 21.43 20.69 -0.44
N ALA A 216 21.08 20.04 0.67
CA ALA A 216 21.90 19.97 1.87
C ALA A 216 23.24 19.24 1.61
N GLY A 217 23.21 18.14 0.86
CA GLY A 217 24.41 17.40 0.47
C GLY A 217 25.38 18.24 -0.38
N ILE A 218 24.85 18.96 -1.37
CA ILE A 218 25.63 19.88 -2.21
C ILE A 218 26.24 21.02 -1.37
N ALA A 219 25.47 21.60 -0.44
CA ALA A 219 25.96 22.66 0.44
C ALA A 219 27.12 22.19 1.32
N VAL A 220 27.05 20.98 1.88
CA VAL A 220 28.13 20.38 2.67
C VAL A 220 29.39 20.16 1.83
N LEU A 221 29.24 19.67 0.59
CA LEU A 221 30.37 19.49 -0.34
C LEU A 221 31.05 20.81 -0.69
N ILE A 222 30.29 21.87 -0.92
CA ILE A 222 30.84 23.21 -1.18
C ILE A 222 31.60 23.74 0.04
N ILE A 223 31.04 23.59 1.25
CA ILE A 223 31.70 24.01 2.48
C ILE A 223 33.02 23.25 2.69
N LEU A 224 33.02 21.92 2.49
CA LEU A 224 34.24 21.10 2.57
C LEU A 224 35.28 21.53 1.53
N ALA A 225 34.88 21.78 0.28
CA ALA A 225 35.79 22.23 -0.78
C ALA A 225 36.43 23.60 -0.46
N VAL A 226 35.66 24.56 0.07
CA VAL A 226 36.16 25.88 0.46
C VAL A 226 37.11 25.78 1.66
N VAL A 227 36.80 24.93 2.64
CA VAL A 227 37.65 24.72 3.82
C VAL A 227 38.97 24.02 3.44
N CYS A 228 38.93 23.04 2.53
CA CYS A 228 40.14 22.38 2.03
C CYS A 228 41.03 23.29 1.18
N LYS A 229 40.46 24.25 0.43
CA LYS A 229 41.23 25.23 -0.36
C LYS A 229 41.89 26.32 0.49
N LYS A 230 41.42 26.55 1.71
CA LYS A 230 41.94 27.58 2.63
C LYS A 230 43.06 27.07 3.56
N ARG A 231 43.39 25.79 3.50
CA ARG A 231 44.59 25.17 4.10
C ARG A 231 45.67 25.03 3.04
#